data_AF-A0A9E3D722-F1
#
_entry.id   AF-A0A9E3D722-F1
#
_cell.length_a   1.000
_cell.length_b   1.000
_cell.length_c   1.000
_cell.angle_alpha   90.00
_cell.angle_beta   90.00
_cell.angle_gamma   90.00
#
_symmetry.space_group_name_H-M   'P 1'
#
loop_
_entity.id
_entity.type
_entity.pdbx_description
1 polymer ?
#
loop_
_entity_poly.entity_id
_entity_poly.type
_entity_poly.pdbx_seq_one_letter_code
_entity_poly.pdbx_strand_id
1 'polypeptide(L)'
;MSNERQLCTALIAYAGENKGRFPPNVATPDPGYFWSDFDRLGRLCNVSTVTEQNGQMVGSLFTCPCDENSVRTYAMNIWASSKVNSSVANATNVGRLWNFGVRRSSSMILLGEIWSYSSVTGNSFKCLPTFGFLGATAGARFGGGGGISPAINAGRWGQVNCELAYMLHRTSSGPGRGTQPIGRVNLGYADGHVEARRNSDLVDYASGISTNSSFFSPLDYAGQ
;
A
#
# COMPACT_ATOMS: atom_id res chain seq x y z
N MET A 1 6.57 -12.27 -4.39
CA MET A 1 7.60 -11.41 -3.77
C MET A 1 8.59 -10.77 -4.76
N SER A 2 8.97 -11.39 -5.88
CA SER A 2 9.93 -10.78 -6.84
C SER A 2 9.45 -9.40 -7.37
N ASN A 3 8.16 -9.27 -7.68
CA ASN A 3 7.58 -8.05 -8.24
C ASN A 3 7.64 -6.85 -7.28
N GLU A 4 7.14 -7.04 -6.06
CA GLU A 4 7.16 -5.99 -5.03
C GLU A 4 8.57 -5.53 -4.68
N ARG A 5 9.55 -6.46 -4.67
CA ARG A 5 10.95 -6.10 -4.44
C ARG A 5 11.47 -5.19 -5.55
N GLN A 6 11.17 -5.51 -6.80
CA GLN A 6 11.54 -4.65 -7.93
C GLN A 6 10.89 -3.26 -7.83
N LEU A 7 9.62 -3.18 -7.43
CA LEU A 7 8.93 -1.91 -7.21
C LEU A 7 9.55 -1.10 -6.06
N CYS A 8 9.90 -1.74 -4.94
CA CYS A 8 10.57 -1.07 -3.82
C CYS A 8 11.93 -0.52 -4.24
N THR A 9 12.73 -1.31 -4.96
CA THR A 9 14.02 -0.86 -5.51
C THR A 9 13.84 0.31 -6.46
N ALA A 10 12.82 0.28 -7.33
CA ALA A 10 12.53 1.38 -8.25
C ALA A 10 12.12 2.66 -7.49
N LEU A 11 11.31 2.56 -6.43
CA LEU A 11 10.92 3.69 -5.60
C LEU A 11 12.10 4.29 -4.83
N ILE A 12 13.02 3.45 -4.37
CA ILE A 12 14.25 3.89 -3.69
C ILE A 12 15.21 4.56 -4.68
N ALA A 13 15.37 3.99 -5.88
CA ALA A 13 16.16 4.60 -6.95
C ALA A 13 15.58 5.97 -7.34
N TYR A 14 14.26 6.06 -7.51
CA TYR A 14 13.56 7.32 -7.74
C TYR A 14 13.89 8.34 -6.65
N ALA A 15 13.80 7.93 -5.38
CA ALA A 15 14.09 8.83 -4.27
C ALA A 15 15.56 9.30 -4.28
N GLY A 16 16.51 8.43 -4.63
CA GLY A 16 17.92 8.79 -4.84
C GLY A 16 18.10 9.87 -5.90
N GLU A 17 17.41 9.76 -7.04
CA GLU A 17 17.44 10.74 -8.13
C GLU A 17 16.67 12.04 -7.80
N ASN A 18 15.76 12.00 -6.83
CA ASN A 18 14.86 13.10 -6.49
C ASN A 18 15.15 13.71 -5.11
N LYS A 19 16.44 13.85 -4.75
CA LYS A 19 16.89 14.51 -3.50
C LYS A 19 16.29 13.88 -2.24
N GLY A 20 16.16 12.57 -2.23
CA GLY A 20 15.57 11.81 -1.12
C GLY A 20 14.05 11.93 -1.02
N ARG A 21 13.35 12.27 -2.11
CA ARG A 21 11.88 12.37 -2.13
C ARG A 21 11.28 11.25 -2.97
N PHE A 22 10.42 10.44 -2.38
CA PHE A 22 9.63 9.46 -3.12
C PHE A 22 8.61 10.14 -4.06
N PRO A 23 7.97 9.42 -4.99
CA PRO A 23 7.00 10.02 -5.90
C PRO A 23 5.82 10.73 -5.19
N PRO A 24 5.23 11.76 -5.81
CA PRO A 24 4.01 12.37 -5.29
C PRO A 24 2.79 11.49 -5.54
N ASN A 25 1.72 11.72 -4.77
CA ASN A 25 0.40 11.13 -4.96
C ASN A 25 -0.67 12.20 -4.79
N VAL A 26 -0.93 12.94 -5.87
CA VAL A 26 -1.83 14.10 -5.89
C VAL A 26 -2.88 13.91 -6.96
N ALA A 27 -4.15 13.94 -6.60
CA ALA A 27 -5.25 13.80 -7.56
C ALA A 27 -5.58 15.09 -8.34
N THR A 28 -5.15 16.27 -7.87
CA THR A 28 -5.54 17.57 -8.44
C THR A 28 -4.34 18.44 -8.81
N PRO A 29 -4.31 19.09 -9.99
CA PRO A 29 -5.34 19.04 -11.05
C PRO A 29 -5.37 17.68 -11.76
N ASP A 30 -6.50 17.34 -12.38
CA ASP A 30 -6.64 16.15 -13.22
C ASP A 30 -5.63 16.20 -14.38
N PRO A 31 -5.03 15.06 -14.81
CA PRO A 31 -5.32 13.68 -14.36
C PRO A 31 -4.63 13.25 -13.06
N GLY A 32 -3.98 14.18 -12.34
CA GLY A 32 -3.20 13.91 -11.15
C GLY A 32 -1.76 13.47 -11.45
N TYR A 33 -0.99 13.24 -10.38
CA TYR A 33 0.38 12.75 -10.42
C TYR A 33 0.54 11.67 -9.36
N PHE A 34 0.84 10.45 -9.80
CA PHE A 34 0.93 9.29 -8.93
C PHE A 34 2.26 8.57 -9.09
N TRP A 35 2.64 7.80 -8.07
CA TRP A 35 3.83 6.95 -8.12
C TRP A 35 3.79 5.94 -9.28
N SER A 36 2.58 5.56 -9.70
CA SER A 36 2.34 4.60 -10.77
C SER A 36 2.38 5.21 -12.17
N ASP A 37 2.70 6.50 -12.33
CA ASP A 37 2.75 7.10 -13.67
C ASP A 37 3.95 6.58 -14.45
N PHE A 38 3.74 6.29 -15.75
CA PHE A 38 4.77 5.71 -16.61
C PHE A 38 6.03 6.58 -16.71
N ASP A 39 5.85 7.90 -16.82
CA ASP A 39 6.96 8.86 -16.90
C ASP A 39 7.81 8.97 -15.63
N ARG A 40 7.33 8.49 -14.48
CA ARG A 40 8.01 8.60 -13.19
C ARG A 40 8.82 7.37 -12.86
N LEU A 41 8.13 6.24 -12.72
CA LEU A 41 8.77 5.00 -12.28
C LEU A 41 9.02 4.05 -13.45
N GLY A 42 8.36 4.22 -14.60
CA GLY A 42 8.43 3.28 -15.73
C GLY A 42 9.84 3.12 -16.28
N ARG A 43 10.66 4.18 -16.23
CA ARG A 43 12.09 4.15 -16.62
C ARG A 43 12.98 3.36 -15.66
N LEU A 44 12.52 3.20 -14.42
CA LEU A 44 13.23 2.49 -13.34
C LEU A 44 12.73 1.05 -13.18
N CYS A 45 11.67 0.68 -13.89
CA CYS A 45 11.10 -0.66 -13.95
C CYS A 45 11.51 -1.37 -15.24
N ASN A 46 11.46 -2.71 -15.23
CA ASN A 46 11.72 -3.48 -16.45
C ASN A 46 10.56 -3.32 -17.45
N VAL A 47 10.79 -2.59 -18.53
CA VAL A 47 9.78 -2.19 -19.54
C VAL A 47 9.04 -3.40 -20.14
N SER A 48 9.66 -4.59 -20.21
CA SER A 48 9.00 -5.79 -20.75
C SER A 48 7.85 -6.33 -19.88
N THR A 49 7.76 -5.87 -18.63
CA THR A 49 6.74 -6.30 -17.65
C THR A 49 5.71 -5.22 -17.33
N VAL A 50 5.85 -4.05 -17.96
CA VAL A 50 5.05 -2.86 -17.71
C VAL A 50 4.38 -2.43 -19.00
N THR A 51 3.08 -2.20 -18.94
CA THR A 51 2.30 -1.59 -20.02
C THR A 51 1.73 -0.27 -19.51
N GLU A 52 1.68 0.72 -20.39
CA GLU A 52 0.98 1.97 -20.11
C GLU A 52 -0.51 1.81 -20.44
N GLN A 53 -1.38 2.15 -19.50
CA GLN A 53 -2.80 2.27 -19.72
C GLN A 53 -3.28 3.60 -19.12
N ASN A 54 -3.69 4.54 -19.98
CA ASN A 54 -4.11 5.89 -19.59
C ASN A 54 -3.06 6.63 -18.74
N GLY A 55 -1.78 6.62 -19.14
CA GLY A 55 -0.68 7.27 -18.41
C GLY A 55 -0.20 6.54 -17.15
N GLN A 56 -0.90 5.49 -16.72
CA GLN A 56 -0.54 4.69 -15.55
C GLN A 56 0.10 3.38 -15.97
N MET A 57 1.09 2.95 -15.20
CA MET A 57 1.69 1.63 -15.33
C MET A 57 0.73 0.56 -14.79
N VAL A 58 0.51 -0.45 -15.62
CA VAL A 58 -0.19 -1.68 -15.30
C VAL A 58 0.65 -2.87 -15.79
N GLY A 59 0.30 -4.08 -15.36
CA GLY A 59 0.92 -5.30 -15.87
C GLY A 59 1.42 -6.22 -14.77
N SER A 60 2.13 -7.28 -15.18
CA SER A 60 2.52 -8.37 -14.28
C SER A 60 3.38 -7.90 -13.11
N LEU A 61 4.19 -6.84 -13.29
CA LEU A 61 4.99 -6.24 -12.21
C LEU A 61 4.12 -5.61 -11.11
N PHE A 62 2.93 -5.12 -11.45
CA PHE A 62 2.03 -4.41 -10.54
C PHE A 62 0.97 -5.30 -9.89
N THR A 63 0.87 -6.55 -10.34
CA THR A 63 -0.15 -7.50 -9.90
C THR A 63 0.44 -8.53 -8.93
N CYS A 64 -0.34 -8.85 -7.90
CA CYS A 64 -0.09 -10.04 -7.10
C CYS A 64 -0.56 -11.27 -7.88
N PRO A 65 0.26 -12.32 -8.07
CA PRO A 65 -0.16 -13.53 -8.79
C PRO A 65 -1.40 -14.23 -8.18
N CYS A 66 -1.68 -13.98 -6.89
CA CYS A 66 -2.84 -14.52 -6.19
C CYS A 66 -4.12 -13.69 -6.38
N ASP A 67 -4.03 -12.52 -7.02
CA ASP A 67 -5.14 -11.60 -7.24
C ASP A 67 -5.65 -11.72 -8.69
N GLU A 68 -6.51 -12.71 -8.92
CA GLU A 68 -6.99 -13.05 -10.25
C GLU A 68 -7.69 -11.87 -10.93
N ASN A 69 -7.41 -11.66 -12.21
CA ASN A 69 -7.93 -10.55 -13.03
C ASN A 69 -7.58 -9.14 -12.51
N SER A 70 -6.59 -9.01 -11.62
CA SER A 70 -6.05 -7.72 -11.23
C SER A 70 -4.96 -7.27 -12.20
N VAL A 71 -4.97 -5.99 -12.57
CA VAL A 71 -3.90 -5.32 -13.33
C VAL A 71 -2.99 -4.46 -12.44
N ARG A 72 -3.40 -4.28 -11.17
CA ARG A 72 -2.60 -3.67 -10.10
C ARG A 72 -3.18 -3.99 -8.72
N THR A 73 -2.35 -4.59 -7.88
CA THR A 73 -2.67 -4.96 -6.48
C THR A 73 -1.80 -4.20 -5.47
N TYR A 74 -0.63 -3.70 -5.90
CA TYR A 74 0.25 -2.94 -5.01
C TYR A 74 -0.10 -1.46 -5.00
N ALA A 75 -0.06 -0.86 -3.81
CA ALA A 75 -0.20 0.58 -3.61
C ALA A 75 0.97 1.12 -2.77
N MET A 76 1.26 2.41 -2.95
CA MET A 76 2.27 3.11 -2.17
C MET A 76 1.66 3.65 -0.88
N ASN A 77 2.38 3.54 0.23
CA ASN A 77 1.94 4.16 1.48
C ASN A 77 1.82 5.68 1.28
N ILE A 78 0.66 6.24 1.58
CA ILE A 78 0.38 7.66 1.36
C ILE A 78 1.35 8.57 2.11
N TRP A 79 1.79 8.16 3.30
CA TRP A 79 2.73 8.92 4.13
C TRP A 79 4.16 8.86 3.59
N ALA A 80 4.48 7.90 2.72
CA ALA A 80 5.74 7.87 2.00
C ALA A 80 5.77 8.84 0.81
N SER A 81 4.65 9.47 0.43
CA SER A 81 4.58 10.36 -0.72
C SER A 81 5.33 11.67 -0.46
N SER A 82 6.00 12.24 -1.47
CA SER A 82 6.63 13.58 -1.31
C SER A 82 5.63 14.74 -1.34
N LYS A 83 4.46 14.51 -1.93
CA LYS A 83 3.35 15.47 -2.00
C LYS A 83 2.04 14.70 -2.05
N VAL A 84 1.03 15.23 -1.37
CA VAL A 84 -0.35 14.72 -1.35
C VAL A 84 -1.34 15.88 -1.52
N ASN A 85 -2.62 15.58 -1.77
CA ASN A 85 -3.67 16.61 -1.77
C ASN A 85 -3.74 17.32 -0.42
N SER A 86 -4.16 18.59 -0.41
CA SER A 86 -4.25 19.41 0.81
C SER A 86 -5.12 18.80 1.90
N SER A 87 -6.17 18.05 1.54
CA SER A 87 -7.02 17.34 2.50
C SER A 87 -6.25 16.31 3.33
N VAL A 88 -5.31 15.59 2.71
CA VAL A 88 -4.43 14.63 3.37
C VAL A 88 -3.33 15.35 4.13
N ALA A 89 -2.71 16.36 3.50
CA ALA A 89 -1.62 17.13 4.13
C ALA A 89 -2.05 17.86 5.40
N ASN A 90 -3.31 18.32 5.45
CA ASN A 90 -3.89 19.02 6.59
C ASN A 90 -4.52 18.09 7.63
N ALA A 91 -4.48 16.77 7.42
CA ALA A 91 -5.02 15.80 8.38
C ALA A 91 -4.08 15.68 9.58
N THR A 92 -4.37 16.44 10.64
CA THR A 92 -3.52 16.55 11.85
C THR A 92 -3.36 15.26 12.63
N ASN A 93 -4.29 14.32 12.48
CA ASN A 93 -4.40 13.16 13.37
C ASN A 93 -3.67 11.91 12.85
N VAL A 94 -3.02 11.99 11.67
CA VAL A 94 -2.64 10.77 10.94
C VAL A 94 -1.20 10.76 10.40
N GLY A 95 -0.44 11.86 10.45
CA GLY A 95 0.99 11.82 10.16
C GLY A 95 1.61 13.10 9.61
N ARG A 96 2.91 12.99 9.30
CA ARG A 96 3.63 13.87 8.35
C ARG A 96 4.20 12.99 7.23
N LEU A 97 4.52 13.58 6.10
CA LEU A 97 5.15 12.85 5.00
C LEU A 97 6.59 12.46 5.36
N TRP A 98 7.00 11.26 4.95
CA TRP A 98 8.34 10.75 5.06
C TRP A 98 9.20 11.18 3.88
N ASN A 99 10.48 11.42 4.18
CA ASN A 99 11.53 11.50 3.18
C ASN A 99 12.32 10.20 3.20
N PHE A 100 13.09 9.94 2.14
CA PHE A 100 14.10 8.89 2.15
C PHE A 100 15.09 9.11 3.31
N GLY A 101 15.61 8.01 3.86
CA GLY A 101 16.47 8.05 5.05
C GLY A 101 15.72 8.21 6.37
N VAL A 102 14.45 7.79 6.44
CA VAL A 102 13.74 7.74 7.73
C VAL A 102 14.49 6.89 8.75
N ARG A 103 14.41 7.30 10.02
CA ARG A 103 14.82 6.44 11.13
C ARG A 103 13.93 5.18 11.14
N ARG A 104 14.54 4.00 11.26
CA ARG A 104 13.85 2.68 11.16
C ARG A 104 13.22 2.45 9.78
N SER A 105 13.97 2.69 8.71
CA SER A 105 13.56 2.40 7.32
C SER A 105 13.09 0.96 7.11
N SER A 106 13.63 0.00 7.87
CA SER A 106 13.19 -1.40 7.89
C SER A 106 11.82 -1.65 8.55
N SER A 107 11.23 -0.65 9.20
CA SER A 107 9.86 -0.73 9.75
C SER A 107 8.89 0.21 9.03
N MET A 108 9.38 1.15 8.23
CA MET A 108 8.52 2.02 7.42
C MET A 108 7.97 1.23 6.23
N ILE A 109 6.64 1.09 6.17
CA ILE A 109 5.96 0.51 5.01
C ILE A 109 6.07 1.51 3.86
N LEU A 110 6.60 1.05 2.72
CA LEU A 110 6.70 1.81 1.47
C LEU A 110 5.62 1.36 0.48
N LEU A 111 5.43 0.04 0.35
CA LEU A 111 4.47 -0.59 -0.54
C LEU A 111 3.67 -1.65 0.21
N GLY A 112 2.45 -1.91 -0.22
CA GLY A 112 1.67 -3.03 0.30
C GLY A 112 0.66 -3.55 -0.71
N GLU A 113 0.28 -4.81 -0.55
CA GLU A 113 -0.81 -5.43 -1.29
C GLU A 113 -2.16 -5.00 -0.71
N ILE A 114 -2.95 -4.32 -1.53
CA ILE A 114 -4.27 -3.82 -1.17
C ILE A 114 -5.34 -4.37 -2.12
N TRP A 115 -6.60 -4.17 -1.76
CA TRP A 115 -7.73 -4.66 -2.54
C TRP A 115 -7.77 -4.05 -3.96
N SER A 116 -7.82 -4.89 -5.00
CA SER A 116 -8.14 -4.45 -6.35
C SER A 116 -9.67 -4.31 -6.50
N TYR A 117 -10.19 -3.10 -6.63
CA TYR A 117 -11.63 -2.88 -6.55
C TYR A 117 -12.24 -2.03 -7.66
N SER A 118 -11.46 -1.21 -8.37
CA SER A 118 -11.98 -0.41 -9.49
C SER A 118 -11.87 -1.20 -10.79
N SER A 119 -12.99 -1.41 -11.48
CA SER A 119 -12.97 -1.98 -12.84
C SER A 119 -12.26 -1.02 -13.80
N VAL A 120 -11.45 -1.57 -14.70
CA VAL A 120 -10.75 -0.81 -15.74
C VAL A 120 -11.40 -1.08 -17.11
N THR A 121 -11.34 -2.32 -17.58
CA THR A 121 -11.99 -2.78 -18.82
C THR A 121 -12.36 -4.25 -18.67
N GLY A 122 -13.57 -4.63 -19.09
CA GLY A 122 -14.06 -5.99 -18.96
C GLY A 122 -13.98 -6.51 -17.50
N ASN A 123 -13.32 -7.65 -17.33
CA ASN A 123 -13.13 -8.31 -16.02
C ASN A 123 -11.83 -7.89 -15.31
N SER A 124 -11.14 -6.84 -15.74
CA SER A 124 -9.88 -6.38 -15.14
C SER A 124 -10.10 -5.35 -14.03
N PHE A 125 -9.39 -5.50 -12.90
CA PHE A 125 -9.53 -4.64 -11.72
C PHE A 125 -8.21 -4.00 -11.30
N LYS A 126 -8.26 -2.81 -10.72
CA LYS A 126 -7.10 -2.13 -10.13
C LYS A 126 -7.39 -1.63 -8.72
N CYS A 127 -6.34 -1.55 -7.91
CA CYS A 127 -6.40 -0.88 -6.61
C CYS A 127 -6.16 0.63 -6.72
N LEU A 128 -6.37 1.35 -5.61
CA LEU A 128 -5.94 2.74 -5.48
C LEU A 128 -4.43 2.88 -5.63
N PRO A 129 -3.95 4.07 -6.02
CA PRO A 129 -2.52 4.34 -6.01
C PRO A 129 -1.95 4.38 -4.58
N THR A 130 -2.74 4.73 -3.57
CA THR A 130 -2.24 4.85 -2.19
C THR A 130 -3.11 4.17 -1.16
N PHE A 131 -2.52 3.88 0.00
CA PHE A 131 -3.17 3.31 1.18
C PHE A 131 -2.52 3.85 2.48
N GLY A 132 -3.10 3.53 3.63
CA GLY A 132 -2.58 3.89 4.96
C GLY A 132 -3.14 5.20 5.51
N PHE A 133 -4.07 5.84 4.80
CA PHE A 133 -4.75 7.04 5.28
C PHE A 133 -5.90 6.71 6.23
N LEU A 134 -6.62 5.62 5.95
CA LEU A 134 -7.88 5.28 6.61
C LEU A 134 -7.64 4.51 7.91
N GLY A 135 -8.43 4.78 8.94
CA GLY A 135 -8.30 4.16 10.27
C GLY A 135 -7.75 5.14 11.31
N ALA A 136 -8.44 5.20 12.45
CA ALA A 136 -8.16 6.18 13.51
C ALA A 136 -6.88 5.87 14.30
N THR A 137 -6.44 4.62 14.34
CA THR A 137 -5.24 4.16 15.04
C THR A 137 -4.38 3.29 14.13
N ALA A 138 -3.10 3.14 14.46
CA ALA A 138 -2.20 2.27 13.73
C ALA A 138 -2.70 0.81 13.68
N GLY A 139 -3.24 0.28 14.78
CA GLY A 139 -3.80 -1.07 14.79
C GLY A 139 -5.10 -1.20 13.98
N ALA A 140 -5.94 -0.16 13.94
CA ALA A 140 -7.14 -0.15 13.09
C ALA A 140 -6.79 -0.20 11.60
N ARG A 141 -5.68 0.42 11.17
CA ARG A 141 -5.17 0.34 9.78
C ARG A 141 -4.80 -1.09 9.37
N PHE A 142 -4.33 -1.89 10.33
CA PHE A 142 -4.08 -3.32 10.16
C PHE A 142 -5.33 -4.19 10.37
N GLY A 143 -6.49 -3.62 10.68
CA GLY A 143 -7.74 -4.36 10.87
C GLY A 143 -7.98 -4.89 12.30
N GLY A 144 -7.13 -4.54 13.27
CA GLY A 144 -7.35 -4.90 14.68
C GLY A 144 -8.35 -3.96 15.38
N GLY A 145 -8.93 -4.38 16.51
CA GLY A 145 -9.85 -3.55 17.29
C GLY A 145 -11.14 -3.18 16.56
N GLY A 146 -11.58 -4.03 15.62
CA GLY A 146 -12.70 -3.75 14.70
C GLY A 146 -12.27 -3.18 13.35
N GLY A 147 -11.03 -2.71 13.22
CA GLY A 147 -10.46 -2.18 11.98
C GLY A 147 -10.98 -0.80 11.62
N ILE A 148 -10.98 -0.49 10.32
CA ILE A 148 -11.47 0.76 9.75
C ILE A 148 -13.00 0.80 9.87
N SER A 149 -13.51 1.86 10.47
CA SER A 149 -14.94 2.12 10.67
C SER A 149 -15.31 3.52 10.19
N PRO A 150 -16.35 3.68 9.34
CA PRO A 150 -17.13 2.61 8.73
C PRO A 150 -16.29 1.73 7.79
N ALA A 151 -16.76 0.50 7.54
CA ALA A 151 -16.12 -0.39 6.56
C ALA A 151 -16.05 0.28 5.17
N ILE A 152 -15.00 -0.05 4.43
CA ILE A 152 -14.73 0.49 3.11
C ILE A 152 -15.35 -0.46 2.07
N ASN A 153 -15.96 0.11 1.03
CA ASN A 153 -16.37 -0.66 -0.13
C ASN A 153 -15.15 -0.97 -1.02
N ALA A 154 -14.70 -2.22 -1.00
CA ALA A 154 -13.63 -2.76 -1.86
C ALA A 154 -14.19 -3.42 -3.14
N GLY A 155 -15.27 -2.87 -3.70
CA GLY A 155 -15.79 -3.25 -5.02
C GLY A 155 -16.16 -4.72 -5.09
N ARG A 156 -15.45 -5.48 -5.95
CA ARG A 156 -15.68 -6.93 -6.14
C ARG A 156 -15.52 -7.77 -4.87
N TRP A 157 -14.87 -7.23 -3.84
CA TRP A 157 -14.66 -7.90 -2.56
C TRP A 157 -15.74 -7.57 -1.52
N GLY A 158 -16.63 -6.62 -1.81
CA GLY A 158 -17.64 -6.15 -0.86
C GLY A 158 -17.04 -5.23 0.22
N GLN A 159 -17.56 -5.32 1.45
CA GLN A 159 -17.11 -4.49 2.56
C GLN A 159 -15.85 -5.06 3.23
N VAL A 160 -14.86 -4.20 3.47
CA VAL A 160 -13.59 -4.53 4.14
C VAL A 160 -13.35 -3.57 5.30
N ASN A 161 -12.76 -4.04 6.39
CA ASN A 161 -12.37 -3.21 7.53
C ASN A 161 -10.84 -2.98 7.60
N CYS A 162 -10.12 -3.24 6.52
CA CYS A 162 -8.69 -3.02 6.40
C CYS A 162 -8.35 -2.79 4.92
N GLU A 163 -7.42 -1.88 4.62
CA GLU A 163 -6.98 -1.65 3.24
C GLU A 163 -6.09 -2.80 2.71
N LEU A 164 -5.40 -3.52 3.60
CA LEU A 164 -4.50 -4.63 3.24
C LEU A 164 -5.28 -5.92 2.91
N ALA A 165 -4.92 -6.55 1.79
CA ALA A 165 -5.62 -7.71 1.25
C ALA A 165 -5.06 -9.05 1.79
N TYR A 166 -5.11 -9.25 3.11
CA TYR A 166 -4.56 -10.45 3.78
C TYR A 166 -5.05 -11.80 3.23
N MET A 167 -6.23 -11.80 2.59
CA MET A 167 -6.80 -13.03 2.04
C MET A 167 -6.04 -13.56 0.82
N LEU A 168 -5.29 -12.72 0.10
CA LEU A 168 -4.60 -13.12 -1.13
C LEU A 168 -3.58 -14.24 -0.88
N HIS A 169 -2.97 -14.26 0.31
CA HIS A 169 -1.99 -15.30 0.70
C HIS A 169 -2.51 -16.21 1.81
N ARG A 170 -3.83 -16.33 1.95
CA ARG A 170 -4.44 -17.32 2.84
C ARG A 170 -4.34 -18.69 2.20
N THR A 171 -3.89 -19.69 2.96
CA THR A 171 -3.94 -21.08 2.51
C THR A 171 -5.38 -21.55 2.42
N SER A 172 -5.70 -22.48 1.52
CA SER A 172 -7.06 -23.03 1.37
C SER A 172 -7.60 -23.66 2.66
N SER A 173 -6.71 -24.20 3.50
CA SER A 173 -7.01 -24.76 4.83
C SER A 173 -6.81 -23.76 5.98
N GLY A 174 -6.47 -22.50 5.68
CA GLY A 174 -6.16 -21.48 6.67
C GLY A 174 -7.41 -20.91 7.36
N PRO A 175 -7.25 -20.32 8.56
CA PRO A 175 -8.35 -19.65 9.24
C PRO A 175 -8.79 -18.39 8.48
N GLY A 176 -10.00 -17.93 8.78
CA GLY A 176 -10.60 -16.71 8.21
C GLY A 176 -11.51 -16.98 7.01
N ARG A 177 -12.44 -16.06 6.76
CA ARG A 177 -13.43 -16.13 5.68
C ARG A 177 -13.57 -14.80 4.98
N GLY A 178 -13.73 -14.85 3.65
CA GLY A 178 -13.87 -13.66 2.81
C GLY A 178 -12.80 -12.61 3.13
N THR A 179 -13.25 -11.39 3.37
CA THR A 179 -12.46 -10.18 3.60
C THR A 179 -11.93 -9.97 5.01
N GLN A 180 -12.09 -10.95 5.91
CA GLN A 180 -11.49 -10.87 7.24
C GLN A 180 -9.97 -10.62 7.13
N PRO A 181 -9.38 -9.77 7.98
CA PRO A 181 -7.95 -9.46 7.98
C PRO A 181 -7.15 -10.62 8.61
N ILE A 182 -7.32 -11.82 8.07
CA ILE A 182 -6.66 -13.06 8.50
C ILE A 182 -5.95 -13.63 7.28
N GLY A 183 -4.69 -14.01 7.45
CA GLY A 183 -3.84 -14.52 6.37
C GLY A 183 -2.48 -13.84 6.42
N ARG A 184 -1.92 -13.58 5.25
CA ARG A 184 -0.64 -12.89 5.09
C ARG A 184 -0.75 -11.84 4.01
N VAL A 185 0.08 -10.83 4.12
CA VAL A 185 0.22 -9.78 3.12
C VAL A 185 1.71 -9.53 2.91
N ASN A 186 2.12 -9.33 1.67
CA ASN A 186 3.48 -8.86 1.40
C ASN A 186 3.52 -7.34 1.60
N LEU A 187 4.53 -6.88 2.33
CA LEU A 187 4.82 -5.47 2.55
C LEU A 187 6.26 -5.18 2.12
N GLY A 188 6.42 -4.13 1.34
CA GLY A 188 7.69 -3.56 0.96
C GLY A 188 8.07 -2.41 1.88
N TYR A 189 9.35 -2.33 2.27
CA TYR A 189 9.86 -1.35 3.24
C TYR A 189 10.83 -0.35 2.61
N ALA A 190 11.10 0.75 3.32
CA ALA A 190 11.92 1.86 2.81
C ALA A 190 13.42 1.55 2.66
N ASP A 191 13.91 0.45 3.21
CA ASP A 191 15.25 -0.08 2.97
C ASP A 191 15.30 -1.05 1.76
N GLY A 192 14.16 -1.32 1.12
CA GLY A 192 14.04 -2.12 -0.09
C GLY A 192 13.76 -3.60 0.15
N HIS A 193 13.71 -4.06 1.40
CA HIS A 193 13.29 -5.44 1.66
C HIS A 193 11.77 -5.59 1.52
N VAL A 194 11.34 -6.83 1.32
CA VAL A 194 9.93 -7.23 1.25
C VAL A 194 9.75 -8.41 2.17
N GLU A 195 8.69 -8.39 2.96
CA GLU A 195 8.39 -9.42 3.93
C GLU A 195 6.90 -9.76 3.95
N ALA A 196 6.59 -11.06 4.00
CA ALA A 196 5.23 -11.53 4.22
C ALA A 196 4.89 -11.45 5.71
N ARG A 197 3.90 -10.63 6.08
CA ARG A 197 3.45 -10.43 7.45
C ARG A 197 2.07 -11.03 7.67
N ARG A 198 1.87 -11.75 8.76
CA ARG A 198 0.54 -12.10 9.27
C ARG A 198 -0.10 -10.88 9.91
N ASN A 199 -1.41 -10.87 10.00
CA ASN A 199 -2.12 -9.83 10.75
C ASN A 199 -1.64 -9.76 12.21
N SER A 200 -1.48 -10.91 12.86
CA SER A 200 -0.95 -11.03 14.23
C SER A 200 0.47 -10.51 14.41
N ASP A 201 1.26 -10.39 13.33
CA ASP A 201 2.61 -9.84 13.42
C ASP A 201 2.57 -8.30 13.54
N LEU A 202 1.47 -7.69 13.08
CA LEU A 202 1.31 -6.24 12.91
C LEU A 202 0.39 -5.61 13.95
N VAL A 203 -0.58 -6.38 14.47
CA VAL A 203 -1.56 -5.91 15.44
C VAL A 203 -1.99 -7.05 16.36
N ASP A 204 -2.18 -6.73 17.63
CA ASP A 204 -3.01 -7.57 18.49
C ASP A 204 -4.47 -7.34 18.12
N TYR A 205 -5.05 -8.32 17.43
CA TYR A 205 -6.39 -8.22 16.85
C TYR A 205 -7.46 -7.87 17.91
N ALA A 206 -7.33 -8.42 19.13
CA ALA A 206 -8.32 -8.25 20.19
C ALA A 206 -8.28 -6.85 20.81
N SER A 207 -7.09 -6.35 21.13
CA SER A 207 -6.92 -5.01 21.72
C SER A 207 -6.93 -3.89 20.69
N GLY A 208 -6.67 -4.20 19.41
CA GLY A 208 -6.50 -3.20 18.36
C GLY A 208 -5.21 -2.40 18.47
N ILE A 209 -4.25 -2.87 19.27
CA ILE A 209 -2.96 -2.21 19.49
C ILE A 209 -1.95 -2.73 18.47
N SER A 210 -1.29 -1.81 17.77
CA SER A 210 -0.18 -2.12 16.85
C SER A 210 0.97 -2.78 17.61
N THR A 211 1.61 -3.79 17.01
CA THR A 211 2.84 -4.40 17.56
C THR A 211 4.07 -3.50 17.38
N ASN A 212 3.94 -2.41 16.62
CA ASN A 212 5.01 -1.49 16.26
C ASN A 212 6.18 -2.15 15.50
N SER A 213 5.91 -3.28 14.82
CA SER A 213 6.87 -3.91 13.91
C SER A 213 6.95 -3.18 12.56
N SER A 214 5.82 -2.62 12.12
CA SER A 214 5.67 -1.93 10.84
C SER A 214 4.82 -0.68 11.00
N PHE A 215 5.15 0.37 10.26
CA PHE A 215 4.59 1.71 10.42
C PHE A 215 4.03 2.20 9.09
N PHE A 216 2.83 2.78 9.15
CA PHE A 216 2.27 3.56 8.06
C PHE A 216 2.75 5.00 8.12
N SER A 217 2.80 5.60 9.32
CA SER A 217 3.03 7.04 9.46
C SER A 217 4.08 7.35 10.53
N PRO A 218 4.64 8.57 10.54
CA PRO A 218 5.48 8.99 11.64
C PRO A 218 4.76 9.03 12.99
N LEU A 219 3.43 9.20 13.04
CA LEU A 219 2.75 9.21 14.34
C LEU A 219 2.69 7.82 14.98
N ASP A 220 2.86 6.76 14.18
CA ASP A 220 2.82 5.38 14.68
C ASP A 220 4.00 5.08 15.63
N TYR A 221 5.10 5.85 15.53
CA TYR A 221 6.22 5.77 16.49
C TYR A 221 6.06 6.70 17.70
N ALA A 222 5.24 7.76 17.60
CA ALA A 222 5.18 8.84 18.58
C ALA A 222 4.28 8.52 19.79
N GLY A 223 3.52 7.42 19.72
CA GLY A 223 2.75 6.87 20.85
C GLY A 223 3.56 5.96 21.79
N GLN A 224 4.89 6.03 21.75
CA GLN A 224 5.80 5.46 22.74
C GLN A 224 6.17 6.52 23.78
#